data_AF-A0A257JLM6-F1
#
_entry.id   AF-A0A257JLM6-F1
#
_cell.length_a   1.000
_cell.length_b   1.000
_cell.length_c   1.000
_cell.angle_alpha   90.00
_cell.angle_beta   90.00
_cell.angle_gamma   90.00
#
_symmetry.space_group_name_H-M   'P 1'
#
loop_
_entity.id
_entity.type
_entity.pdbx_description
1 polymer ?
#
loop_
_entity_poly.entity_id
_entity_poly.type
_entity_poly.pdbx_seq_one_letter_code
_entity_poly.pdbx_strand_id
1 'polypeptide(L)'
;YAPLVPDGSNWKATMLIEYPDPNERKRELARLIGVEDRMFIEVEGHPRAYAIADEDLDRENDEKTSAVHFVRFEFSPAAKQAVRAGAAVKLGCDHANYPAHVSISPETLACLAGDLQ
;
A
#
# COMPACT_ATOMS: atom_id res chain seq x y z
N TYR A 1 -1.40 12.89 -12.10
CA TYR A 1 -2.76 12.69 -11.55
C TYR A 1 -3.59 11.64 -12.29
N ALA A 2 -3.59 11.60 -13.62
CA ALA A 2 -4.24 10.50 -14.38
C ALA A 2 -3.82 9.07 -13.95
N PRO A 3 -2.56 8.81 -13.52
CA PRO A 3 -2.16 7.51 -13.01
C PRO A 3 -2.75 7.13 -11.65
N LEU A 4 -3.43 8.03 -10.92
CA LEU A 4 -4.00 7.75 -9.60
C LEU A 4 -5.48 7.31 -9.65
N VAL A 5 -6.08 7.26 -10.83
CA VAL A 5 -7.47 6.78 -10.98
C VAL A 5 -7.47 5.24 -11.01
N PRO A 6 -8.29 4.57 -10.18
CA PRO A 6 -8.51 3.13 -10.27
C PRO A 6 -9.08 2.74 -11.63
N ASP A 7 -8.62 1.64 -12.20
CA ASP A 7 -9.13 1.08 -13.46
C ASP A 7 -10.24 0.02 -13.25
N GLY A 8 -10.63 -0.20 -11.99
CA GLY A 8 -11.62 -1.21 -11.60
C GLY A 8 -11.00 -2.54 -11.13
N SER A 9 -9.68 -2.73 -11.21
CA SER A 9 -9.00 -3.92 -10.66
C SER A 9 -7.95 -3.66 -9.58
N ASN A 10 -7.64 -2.40 -9.31
CA ASN A 10 -6.68 -2.03 -8.29
C ASN A 10 -7.17 -0.95 -7.33
N TRP A 11 -6.50 -0.87 -6.19
CA TRP A 11 -6.49 0.32 -5.35
C TRP A 11 -5.18 1.07 -5.52
N LYS A 12 -5.26 2.40 -5.41
CA LYS A 12 -4.11 3.29 -5.46
C LYS A 12 -4.09 4.14 -4.20
N ALA A 13 -2.92 4.31 -3.61
CA ALA A 13 -2.73 5.09 -2.41
C ALA A 13 -1.43 5.87 -2.45
N THR A 14 -1.40 6.98 -1.72
CA THR A 14 -0.19 7.72 -1.41
C THR A 14 0.26 7.29 -0.02
N MET A 15 1.46 6.71 0.08
CA MET A 15 2.09 6.37 1.36
C MET A 15 2.97 7.54 1.81
N LEU A 16 2.82 7.96 3.07
CA LEU A 16 3.66 8.99 3.68
C LEU A 16 4.41 8.40 4.88
N ILE A 17 5.72 8.63 4.95
CA ILE A 17 6.56 8.30 6.09
C ILE A 17 6.92 9.61 6.80
N GLU A 18 6.34 9.82 7.98
CA GLU A 18 6.45 11.09 8.71
C GLU A 18 7.26 10.94 9.99
N TYR A 19 8.32 11.75 10.10
CA TYR A 19 9.12 11.91 11.30
C TYR A 19 9.26 13.41 11.60
N PRO A 20 8.90 13.87 12.82
CA PRO A 20 8.99 15.29 13.19
C PRO A 20 10.42 15.82 13.16
N ASP A 21 11.38 15.04 13.68
CA ASP A 21 12.79 15.43 13.71
C ASP A 21 13.50 15.10 12.38
N PRO A 22 14.18 16.06 11.73
CA PRO A 22 14.86 15.83 10.46
C PRO A 22 16.02 14.82 10.52
N ASN A 23 16.74 14.73 11.64
CA ASN A 23 17.85 13.81 11.81
C ASN A 23 17.35 12.37 12.01
N GLU A 24 16.29 12.22 12.80
CA GLU A 24 15.55 10.97 12.92
C GLU A 24 15.01 10.53 11.56
N ARG A 25 14.32 11.42 10.83
CA ARG A 25 13.81 11.14 9.49
C ARG A 25 14.88 10.59 8.57
N LYS A 26 16.05 11.25 8.51
CA LYS A 26 17.15 10.80 7.64
C LYS A 26 17.65 9.40 8.01
N ARG A 27 17.77 9.10 9.31
CA ARG A 27 18.24 7.80 9.80
C ARG A 27 17.21 6.70 9.54
N GLU A 28 15.94 6.95 9.84
CA GLU A 28 14.90 5.93 9.67
C GLU A 28 14.59 5.67 8.19
N LEU A 29 14.58 6.69 7.32
CA LEU A 29 14.43 6.47 5.87
C LEU A 29 15.58 5.63 5.27
N ALA A 30 16.78 5.69 5.84
CA ALA A 30 17.87 4.79 5.44
C ALA A 30 17.66 3.34 5.94
N ARG A 31 16.90 3.13 7.02
CA ARG A 31 16.56 1.80 7.54
C ARG A 31 15.34 1.19 6.87
N LEU A 32 14.48 2.03 6.29
CA LEU A 32 13.23 1.65 5.63
C LEU A 32 13.38 1.53 4.10
N ILE A 33 14.59 1.33 3.60
CA ILE A 33 14.83 1.09 2.18
C ILE A 33 14.02 -0.14 1.72
N GLY A 34 13.15 0.04 0.73
CA GLY A 34 12.28 -1.00 0.19
C GLY A 34 11.03 -1.28 1.04
N VAL A 35 10.69 -0.42 2.00
CA VAL A 35 9.45 -0.59 2.80
C VAL A 35 8.19 -0.55 1.92
N GLU A 36 8.22 0.24 0.85
CA GLU A 36 7.13 0.39 -0.11
C GLU A 36 6.79 -0.93 -0.81
N ASP A 37 7.80 -1.73 -1.17
CA ASP A 37 7.65 -3.05 -1.83
C ASP A 37 7.12 -4.13 -0.86
N ARG A 38 7.12 -3.84 0.45
CA ARG A 38 6.69 -4.77 1.51
C ARG A 38 5.31 -4.43 2.07
N MET A 39 4.68 -3.39 1.57
CA MET A 39 3.27 -3.08 1.86
C MET A 39 2.37 -4.11 1.17
N PHE A 40 1.29 -4.52 1.83
CA PHE A 40 0.33 -5.47 1.27
C PHE A 40 -1.10 -5.23 1.75
N ILE A 41 -2.05 -5.70 0.92
CA ILE A 41 -3.45 -5.89 1.28
C ILE A 41 -3.73 -7.39 1.39
N GLU A 42 -4.32 -7.81 2.50
CA GLU A 42 -4.76 -9.19 2.75
C GLU A 42 -6.28 -9.22 2.83
N VAL A 43 -6.92 -9.81 1.82
CA VAL A 43 -8.36 -10.10 1.83
C VAL A 43 -8.56 -11.49 2.40
N GLU A 44 -9.50 -11.64 3.34
CA GLU A 44 -9.78 -12.91 4.01
C GLU A 44 -9.99 -14.05 3.01
N GLY A 45 -9.22 -15.13 3.15
CA GLY A 45 -9.30 -16.31 2.27
C GLY A 45 -8.55 -16.17 0.93
N HIS A 46 -7.85 -15.05 0.69
CA HIS A 46 -7.10 -14.81 -0.55
C HIS A 46 -5.60 -14.58 -0.29
N PRO A 47 -4.73 -14.82 -1.30
CA PRO A 47 -3.33 -14.43 -1.24
C PRO A 47 -3.17 -12.91 -1.05
N ARG A 48 -2.05 -12.50 -0.42
CA ARG A 48 -1.69 -11.09 -0.26
C ARG A 48 -1.46 -10.42 -1.61
N ALA A 49 -2.04 -9.25 -1.79
CA ALA A 49 -1.71 -8.32 -2.87
C ALA A 49 -0.61 -7.38 -2.37
N TYR A 50 0.63 -7.59 -2.81
CA TYR A 50 1.74 -6.68 -2.49
C TYR A 50 1.65 -5.40 -3.32
N ALA A 51 2.16 -4.31 -2.76
CA ALA A 51 2.23 -3.03 -3.44
C ALA A 51 3.17 -3.10 -4.64
N ILE A 52 2.77 -2.42 -5.70
CA ILE A 52 3.61 -2.06 -6.83
C ILE A 52 3.84 -0.56 -6.67
N ALA A 53 5.07 -0.18 -6.32
CA ALA A 53 5.42 1.17 -5.94
C ALA A 53 6.12 1.94 -7.06
N ASP A 54 5.85 3.24 -7.13
CA ASP A 54 6.61 4.25 -7.89
C ASP A 54 6.82 3.92 -9.38
N GLU A 55 5.86 3.24 -10.02
CA GLU A 55 5.92 2.85 -11.44
C GLU A 55 6.07 4.04 -12.40
N ASP A 56 5.70 5.24 -11.95
CA ASP A 56 5.76 6.49 -12.72
C ASP A 56 7.02 7.33 -12.44
N LEU A 57 7.94 6.85 -11.59
CA LEU A 57 9.15 7.56 -11.20
C LEU A 57 10.40 6.78 -11.64
N ASP A 58 11.28 7.42 -12.40
CA ASP A 58 12.64 6.91 -12.61
C ASP A 58 13.36 6.90 -11.24
N ARG A 59 13.73 5.71 -10.73
CA ARG A 59 14.42 5.56 -9.45
C ARG A 59 15.73 6.37 -9.45
N GLU A 60 15.79 7.45 -8.65
CA GLU A 60 16.94 8.37 -8.64
C GLU A 60 17.93 8.17 -7.48
N ASN A 61 17.76 7.20 -6.57
CA ASN A 61 18.66 7.08 -5.41
C ASN A 61 18.55 5.72 -4.66
N ASP A 62 19.64 4.94 -4.60
CA ASP A 62 19.74 3.69 -3.81
C ASP A 62 20.19 3.91 -2.34
N GLU A 63 20.40 5.16 -1.91
CA GLU A 63 20.95 5.50 -0.60
C GLU A 63 19.88 5.68 0.50
N LYS A 64 18.65 6.07 0.16
CA LYS A 64 17.55 6.29 1.12
C LYS A 64 16.20 6.16 0.43
N THR A 65 15.18 5.64 1.13
CA THR A 65 13.82 5.63 0.59
C THR A 65 13.20 7.04 0.61
N SER A 66 12.21 7.25 -0.26
CA SER A 66 11.44 8.49 -0.33
C SER A 66 10.52 8.63 0.89
N ALA A 67 10.20 9.87 1.26
CA ALA A 67 9.20 10.09 2.31
C ALA A 67 7.76 9.91 1.81
N VAL A 68 7.58 9.90 0.48
CA VAL A 68 6.29 9.76 -0.19
C VAL A 68 6.43 8.72 -1.30
N HIS A 69 5.51 7.76 -1.34
CA HIS A 69 5.45 6.75 -2.39
C HIS A 69 4.03 6.69 -2.98
N PHE A 70 3.95 6.40 -4.27
CA PHE A 70 2.69 6.05 -4.90
C PHE A 70 2.62 4.54 -5.05
N VAL A 71 1.63 3.92 -4.41
CA VAL A 71 1.47 2.46 -4.40
C VAL A 71 0.18 2.04 -5.08
N ARG A 72 0.27 0.96 -5.85
CA ARG A 72 -0.87 0.28 -6.46
C ARG A 72 -0.97 -1.15 -5.95
N PHE A 73 -2.17 -1.57 -5.58
CA PHE A 73 -2.48 -2.94 -5.16
C PHE A 73 -3.38 -3.59 -6.20
N GLU A 74 -2.87 -4.59 -6.90
CA GLU A 74 -3.61 -5.30 -7.94
C GLU A 74 -4.38 -6.50 -7.35
N PHE A 75 -5.68 -6.59 -7.62
CA PHE A 75 -6.52 -7.65 -7.07
C PHE A 75 -6.96 -8.66 -8.13
N SER A 76 -6.90 -9.95 -7.76
CA SER A 76 -7.53 -10.99 -8.57
C SER A 76 -9.06 -10.82 -8.62
N PRO A 77 -9.75 -11.28 -9.68
CA PRO A 77 -11.21 -11.20 -9.77
C PRO A 77 -11.94 -11.78 -8.55
N ALA A 78 -11.42 -12.88 -7.99
CA ALA A 78 -12.00 -13.51 -6.81
C ALA A 78 -11.85 -12.63 -5.55
N ALA A 79 -10.68 -12.02 -5.35
CA ALA A 79 -10.47 -11.11 -4.22
C ALA A 79 -11.38 -9.87 -4.32
N LYS A 80 -11.58 -9.31 -5.52
CA LYS A 80 -12.51 -8.19 -5.73
C LYS A 80 -13.93 -8.53 -5.32
N GLN A 81 -14.41 -9.71 -5.72
CA GLN A 81 -15.74 -10.19 -5.35
C GLN A 81 -15.85 -10.39 -3.84
N ALA A 82 -14.83 -10.94 -3.20
CA ALA A 82 -14.80 -11.11 -1.74
C ALA A 82 -14.87 -9.76 -1.01
N VAL A 83 -14.08 -8.77 -1.43
CA VAL A 83 -14.14 -7.40 -0.86
C VAL A 83 -15.55 -6.82 -1.02
N ARG A 84 -16.15 -6.93 -2.22
CA ARG A 84 -17.52 -6.43 -2.46
C ARG A 84 -18.61 -7.20 -1.70
N ALA A 85 -18.35 -8.45 -1.33
CA ALA A 85 -19.22 -9.25 -0.49
C ALA A 85 -19.05 -8.95 1.01
N GLY A 86 -18.13 -8.05 1.38
CA GLY A 86 -17.88 -7.65 2.77
C GLY A 86 -16.86 -8.52 3.51
N ALA A 87 -15.97 -9.22 2.79
CA ALA A 87 -14.87 -9.95 3.41
C ALA A 87 -13.97 -9.00 4.24
N ALA A 88 -13.42 -9.50 5.35
CA ALA A 88 -12.49 -8.72 6.13
C ALA A 88 -11.20 -8.46 5.33
N VAL A 89 -10.67 -7.24 5.44
CA VAL A 89 -9.45 -6.82 4.75
C VAL A 89 -8.48 -6.19 5.73
N LYS A 90 -7.19 -6.52 5.59
CA LYS A 90 -6.10 -5.93 6.36
C LYS A 90 -5.14 -5.20 5.43
N LEU A 91 -4.66 -4.05 5.88
CA LEU A 91 -3.47 -3.39 5.36
C LEU A 91 -2.28 -3.76 6.25
N GLY A 92 -1.16 -4.14 5.67
CA GLY A 92 0.03 -4.47 6.44
C GLY A 92 1.33 -4.16 5.74
N CYS A 93 2.41 -4.30 6.50
CA CYS A 93 3.79 -4.22 6.07
C CYS A 93 4.56 -5.36 6.74
N ASP A 94 5.31 -6.13 5.98
CA ASP A 94 6.18 -7.19 6.51
C ASP A 94 7.68 -6.85 6.35
N HIS A 95 8.00 -5.56 6.23
CA HIS A 95 9.38 -5.08 6.22
C HIS A 95 10.05 -5.37 7.58
N ALA A 96 11.30 -5.83 7.57
CA ALA A 96 12.00 -6.25 8.78
C ALA A 96 12.12 -5.15 9.85
N ASN A 97 12.26 -3.89 9.42
CA ASN A 97 12.30 -2.73 10.31
C ASN A 97 10.90 -2.12 10.61
N TYR A 98 9.82 -2.65 10.02
CA TYR A 98 8.46 -2.14 10.23
C TYR A 98 7.38 -3.24 10.05
N PRO A 99 7.35 -4.27 10.91
CA PRO A 99 6.29 -5.27 10.87
C PRO A 99 5.01 -4.70 11.49
N ALA A 100 3.99 -4.45 10.66
CA ALA A 100 2.74 -3.86 11.10
C ALA A 100 1.55 -4.41 10.31
N HIS A 101 0.38 -4.45 10.93
CA HIS A 101 -0.88 -4.66 10.23
C HIS A 101 -2.04 -3.99 10.96
N VAL A 102 -3.06 -3.61 10.20
CA VAL A 102 -4.29 -3.04 10.70
C VAL A 102 -5.47 -3.57 9.89
N SER A 103 -6.58 -3.88 10.57
CA SER A 103 -7.83 -4.18 9.88
C SER A 103 -8.43 -2.89 9.34
N ILE A 104 -8.80 -2.88 8.07
CA ILE A 104 -9.52 -1.75 7.48
C ILE A 104 -10.95 -1.79 8.01
N SER A 105 -11.46 -0.65 8.48
CA SER A 105 -12.81 -0.58 9.05
C SER A 105 -13.86 -0.92 7.98
N PRO A 106 -15.02 -1.49 8.36
CA PRO A 106 -16.10 -1.78 7.41
C PRO A 106 -16.58 -0.54 6.65
N GLU A 107 -16.60 0.63 7.30
CA GLU A 107 -16.98 1.90 6.66
C GLU A 107 -16.00 2.30 5.55
N THR A 108 -14.70 2.27 5.84
CA THR A 108 -13.67 2.56 4.83
C THR A 108 -13.68 1.52 3.72
N LEU A 109 -13.90 0.24 4.05
CA LEU A 109 -14.02 -0.82 3.03
C LEU A 109 -15.22 -0.64 2.12
N ALA A 110 -16.36 -0.17 2.63
CA ALA A 110 -17.52 0.12 1.80
C ALA A 110 -17.21 1.20 0.75
N CYS A 111 -16.45 2.23 1.12
CA CYS A 111 -15.97 3.24 0.17
C CYS A 111 -15.00 2.64 -0.86
N LEU A 112 -13.98 1.91 -0.40
CA LEU A 112 -12.95 1.33 -1.27
C LEU A 112 -13.49 0.23 -2.20
N ALA A 113 -14.53 -0.50 -1.78
CA ALA A 113 -15.19 -1.48 -2.62
C ALA A 113 -15.86 -0.86 -3.85
N GLY A 114 -16.22 0.43 -3.79
CA GLY A 114 -16.77 1.19 -4.91
C GLY A 114 -15.77 1.39 -6.06
N ASP A 115 -14.47 1.32 -5.77
CA ASP A 115 -13.39 1.44 -6.77
C ASP A 115 -13.19 0.15 -7.58
N LEU A 116 -13.80 -0.96 -7.17
CA LEU A 116 -13.64 -2.29 -7.79
C LEU A 116 -14.86 -2.64 -8.66
N GLN A 117 -14.63 -2.86 -9.96
CA GLN A 117 -15.66 -3.25 -10.93
C GLN A 117 -15.92 -4.76 -10.94
#